data_AF-A0A8J5KB33-F1
#
_entry.id   AF-A0A8J5KB33-F1
#
_cell.length_a   1.000
_cell.length_b   1.000
_cell.length_c   1.000
_cell.angle_alpha   90.00
_cell.angle_beta   90.00
_cell.angle_gamma   90.00
#
_symmetry.space_group_name_H-M   'P 1'
#
loop_
_entity.id
_entity.type
_entity.pdbx_description
1 polymer ?
#
loop_
_entity_poly.entity_id
_entity_poly.type
_entity_poly.pdbx_seq_one_letter_code
_entity_poly.pdbx_strand_id
1 'polypeptide(L)'
;MVKVVVVLGNSEGVKGTIYFVQEGDGPTNITGSITGLKPGLHGFHVHALGDTTNGCMSIGPHFNPAGKEHGAPEDENRHAGDLGNATAGEDGKLLYHQLMMLLL
;
A
#
# COMPACT_ATOMS: atom_id res chain seq x y z
N MET A 1 -2.56 11.46 -17.19
CA MET A 1 -2.53 10.05 -16.74
C MET A 1 -1.17 9.75 -16.16
N VAL A 2 -1.12 9.29 -14.91
CA VAL A 2 0.09 8.79 -14.25
C VAL A 2 -0.07 7.29 -14.01
N LYS A 3 1.00 6.51 -14.23
CA LYS A 3 1.05 5.07 -13.97
C LYS A 3 2.30 4.73 -13.18
N VAL A 4 2.14 3.96 -12.11
CA VAL A 4 3.24 3.45 -11.30
C VAL A 4 3.04 1.96 -11.09
N VAL A 5 4.15 1.21 -11.09
CA VAL A 5 4.19 -0.20 -10.70
C VAL A 5 5.15 -0.38 -9.54
N VAL A 6 4.75 -1.15 -8.54
CA VAL A 6 5.56 -1.51 -7.38
C VAL A 6 5.65 -3.03 -7.32
N VAL A 7 6.88 -3.55 -7.31
CA VAL A 7 7.15 -4.98 -7.14
C VAL A 7 7.54 -5.22 -5.69
N LEU A 8 6.80 -6.08 -5.01
CA LEU A 8 6.99 -6.43 -3.60
C LEU A 8 7.66 -7.80 -3.51
N GLY A 9 8.59 -7.95 -2.58
CA GLY A 9 9.27 -9.22 -2.30
C GLY A 9 10.00 -9.18 -0.97
N ASN A 10 9.97 -10.29 -0.23
CA ASN A 10 10.83 -10.51 0.94
C ASN A 10 11.50 -11.90 0.89
N SER A 11 12.40 -12.17 1.84
CA SER A 11 13.09 -13.46 1.96
C SER A 11 12.21 -14.60 2.50
N GLU A 12 10.99 -14.30 2.95
CA GLU A 12 10.03 -15.28 3.50
C GLU A 12 9.07 -15.82 2.44
N GLY A 13 9.22 -15.40 1.18
CA GLY A 13 8.42 -15.89 0.05
C GLY A 13 7.14 -15.07 -0.22
N VAL A 14 6.90 -13.99 0.54
CA VAL A 14 5.84 -13.03 0.21
C VAL A 14 6.29 -12.21 -1.00
N LYS A 15 5.44 -12.15 -2.02
CA LYS A 15 5.72 -11.40 -3.25
C LYS A 15 4.45 -10.91 -3.91
N GLY A 16 4.54 -9.80 -4.64
CA GLY A 16 3.39 -9.23 -5.31
C GLY A 16 3.73 -8.12 -6.29
N THR A 17 2.71 -7.63 -6.98
CA THR A 17 2.82 -6.46 -7.85
C THR A 17 1.58 -5.60 -7.66
N ILE A 18 1.80 -4.31 -7.41
CA ILE A 18 0.76 -3.31 -7.20
C ILE A 18 0.90 -2.24 -8.28
N TYR A 19 -0.22 -1.82 -8.85
CA TYR A 19 -0.34 -0.81 -9.87
C TYR A 19 -1.12 0.37 -9.33
N PHE A 20 -0.62 1.57 -9.59
CA PHE A 20 -1.30 2.82 -9.31
C PHE A 20 -1.58 3.50 -10.64
N VAL A 21 -2.82 3.91 -10.85
CA VAL A 21 -3.25 4.62 -12.05
C VAL A 21 -4.09 5.82 -11.64
N GLN A 22 -3.67 7.02 -12.06
CA GLN A 22 -4.38 8.26 -11.77
C GLN A 22 -4.67 9.00 -13.08
N GLU A 23 -5.92 9.42 -13.26
CA GLU A 23 -6.37 10.23 -14.40
C GLU A 23 -6.54 11.69 -13.98
N GLY A 24 -5.77 12.58 -14.61
CA GLY A 24 -5.72 14.00 -14.22
C GLY A 24 -5.45 14.17 -12.72
N ASP A 25 -6.21 15.07 -12.10
CA ASP A 25 -6.20 15.32 -10.64
C ASP A 25 -7.26 14.48 -9.91
N GLY A 26 -7.77 13.43 -10.56
CA GLY A 26 -8.78 12.54 -10.02
C GLY A 26 -8.22 11.54 -8.99
N PRO A 27 -9.05 10.64 -8.48
CA PRO A 27 -8.60 9.59 -7.58
C PRO A 27 -7.63 8.62 -8.27
N THR A 28 -6.72 8.06 -7.49
CA THR A 28 -5.78 7.02 -7.88
C THR A 28 -6.43 5.65 -7.67
N ASN A 29 -6.52 4.85 -8.73
CA ASN A 29 -6.91 3.46 -8.67
C ASN A 29 -5.68 2.59 -8.36
N ILE A 30 -5.80 1.77 -7.31
CA ILE A 30 -4.76 0.89 -6.81
C ILE A 30 -5.24 -0.54 -7.01
N THR A 31 -4.51 -1.32 -7.81
CA THR A 31 -4.84 -2.72 -8.10
C THR A 31 -3.62 -3.61 -7.93
N GLY A 32 -3.82 -4.90 -7.69
CA GLY A 32 -2.71 -5.85 -7.77
C GLY A 32 -2.97 -7.15 -7.06
N SER A 33 -1.90 -7.93 -6.90
CA SER A 33 -1.96 -9.19 -6.17
C SER A 33 -0.69 -9.44 -5.36
N ILE A 34 -0.87 -10.09 -4.23
CA ILE A 34 0.20 -10.53 -3.33
C ILE A 34 -0.05 -12.00 -3.01
N THR A 35 1.03 -12.77 -2.91
CA THR A 35 1.01 -14.21 -2.63
C THR A 35 2.00 -14.55 -1.54
N GLY A 36 1.81 -15.69 -0.87
CA GLY A 36 2.67 -16.16 0.22
C GLY A 36 2.32 -15.57 1.59
N LEU A 37 1.17 -14.89 1.70
CA LEU A 37 0.70 -14.32 2.95
C LEU A 37 0.06 -15.40 3.84
N LYS A 38 0.07 -15.18 5.15
CA LYS A 38 -0.81 -15.93 6.06
C LYS A 38 -2.27 -15.53 5.82
N PRO A 39 -3.27 -16.41 5.97
CA PRO A 39 -4.67 -16.02 5.86
C PRO A 39 -5.04 -14.93 6.87
N GLY A 40 -5.95 -14.03 6.48
CA GLY A 40 -6.44 -12.95 7.34
C GLY A 40 -6.10 -11.54 6.86
N LEU A 41 -6.23 -10.56 7.76
CA LEU A 41 -6.02 -9.14 7.46
C LEU A 41 -4.53 -8.77 7.49
N HIS A 42 -4.09 -8.00 6.49
CA HIS A 42 -2.75 -7.42 6.41
C HIS A 42 -2.85 -5.93 6.16
N GLY A 43 -2.13 -5.14 6.97
CA GLY A 43 -2.01 -3.70 6.77
C GLY A 43 -1.27 -3.37 5.48
N PHE A 44 -1.74 -2.36 4.77
CA PHE A 44 -1.14 -1.92 3.52
C PHE A 44 -0.88 -0.41 3.59
N HIS A 45 0.37 0.00 3.40
CA HIS A 45 0.78 1.39 3.58
C HIS A 45 1.82 1.82 2.56
N VAL A 46 1.83 3.11 2.23
CA VAL A 46 2.95 3.77 1.56
C VAL A 46 3.88 4.33 2.62
N HIS A 47 5.14 3.93 2.58
CA HIS A 47 6.17 4.45 3.47
C HIS A 47 6.90 5.66 2.85
N ALA A 48 7.50 6.49 3.70
CA ALA A 48 8.11 7.75 3.29
C ALA A 48 9.37 7.58 2.42
N LEU A 49 10.08 6.46 2.55
CA LEU A 49 11.34 6.21 1.86
C LEU A 49 11.26 4.95 1.00
N GLY A 50 11.83 5.02 -0.20
CA GLY A 50 12.03 3.89 -1.10
C GLY A 50 13.30 3.07 -0.81
N ASP A 51 13.85 3.15 0.40
CA ASP A 51 15.07 2.46 0.79
C ASP A 51 14.76 1.07 1.37
N THR A 52 15.05 0.04 0.57
CA THR A 52 14.87 -1.37 0.93
C THR A 52 16.18 -2.08 1.30
N THR A 53 17.28 -1.34 1.43
CA THR A 53 18.63 -1.92 1.64
C THR A 53 18.76 -2.67 2.97
N ASN A 54 17.98 -2.29 3.99
CA ASN A 54 17.87 -3.01 5.27
C ASN A 54 16.45 -3.59 5.47
N GLY A 55 15.85 -4.07 4.39
CA GLY A 55 14.47 -4.56 4.39
C GLY A 55 13.48 -3.48 4.83
N CYS A 56 12.51 -3.84 5.66
CA CYS A 56 11.49 -2.91 6.16
C CYS A 56 12.00 -1.96 7.26
N MET A 57 13.27 -2.04 7.67
CA MET A 57 13.80 -1.15 8.72
C MET A 57 14.24 0.22 8.16
N SER A 58 14.51 0.31 6.86
CA SER A 58 15.01 1.52 6.19
C SER A 58 13.94 2.31 5.44
N ILE A 59 12.71 1.79 5.34
CA ILE A 59 11.62 2.43 4.57
C ILE A 59 11.02 3.67 5.26
N GLY A 60 11.39 3.93 6.52
CA GLY A 60 10.88 5.06 7.30
C GLY A 60 9.43 4.89 7.77
N PRO A 61 8.81 5.93 8.35
CA PRO A 61 7.42 5.88 8.81
C PRO A 61 6.44 5.84 7.62
N HIS A 62 5.15 5.77 7.93
CA HIS A 62 4.11 5.97 6.91
C HIS A 62 4.27 7.36 6.27
N PHE A 63 3.99 7.44 4.97
CA PHE A 63 4.04 8.71 4.25
C PHE A 63 2.99 9.68 4.81
N ASN A 64 3.45 10.75 5.46
CA ASN A 64 2.61 11.68 6.20
C ASN A 64 3.03 13.15 5.95
N PRO A 65 2.80 13.69 4.74
CA PRO A 65 3.16 15.07 4.42
C PRO A 65 2.33 16.11 5.21
N ALA A 66 1.14 15.72 5.69
CA ALA A 66 0.21 16.59 6.40
C ALA A 66 0.39 16.59 7.93
N GLY A 67 1.30 15.78 8.47
CA GLY A 67 1.53 15.68 9.92
C GLY A 67 0.32 15.21 10.72
N LYS A 68 -0.51 14.34 10.14
CA LYS A 68 -1.72 13.76 10.75
C LYS A 68 -1.40 12.55 11.62
N GLU A 69 -2.38 12.08 12.39
CA GLU A 69 -2.30 10.80 13.10
C GLU A 69 -2.60 9.64 12.15
N HIS A 70 -2.28 8.41 12.56
CA HIS A 70 -2.66 7.20 11.82
C HIS A 70 -4.18 6.98 11.85
N GLY A 71 -4.76 6.53 10.74
CA GLY A 71 -6.20 6.27 10.65
C GLY A 71 -6.58 5.28 9.55
N ALA A 72 -7.87 4.95 9.47
CA ALA A 72 -8.44 4.17 8.38
C ALA A 72 -8.54 5.02 7.09
N PRO A 73 -8.59 4.43 5.88
CA PRO A 73 -8.65 5.18 4.63
C PRO A 73 -9.81 6.18 4.51
N GLU A 74 -10.92 5.91 5.20
CA GLU A 74 -12.12 6.74 5.27
C GLU A 74 -12.03 7.88 6.30
N ASP A 75 -11.04 7.86 7.19
CA ASP A 75 -10.89 8.88 8.21
C ASP A 75 -10.33 10.18 7.59
N GLU A 76 -10.90 11.31 8.00
CA GLU A 76 -10.35 12.63 7.64
C GLU A 76 -8.96 12.85 8.26
N ASN A 77 -8.73 12.29 9.45
CA ASN A 77 -7.46 12.30 10.14
C ASN A 77 -6.75 10.95 9.97
N ARG A 78 -5.87 10.88 8.98
CA ARG A 78 -5.03 9.72 8.66
C ARG A 78 -3.74 10.16 7.99
N HIS A 79 -2.73 9.31 7.95
CA HIS A 79 -1.60 9.53 7.07
C HIS A 79 -2.02 9.40 5.60
N ALA A 80 -1.38 10.14 4.69
CA ALA A 80 -1.62 10.00 3.26
C ALA A 80 -1.27 8.58 2.74
N GLY A 81 -0.33 7.91 3.41
CA GLY A 81 0.07 6.53 3.12
C GLY A 81 -0.81 5.44 3.75
N ASP A 82 -1.85 5.77 4.52
CA ASP A 82 -2.69 4.76 5.17
C ASP A 82 -3.71 4.17 4.19
N LEU A 83 -3.54 2.90 3.79
CA LEU A 83 -4.41 2.21 2.82
C LEU A 83 -5.26 1.11 3.46
N GLY A 84 -5.31 1.08 4.79
CA GLY A 84 -6.12 0.16 5.57
C GLY A 84 -5.61 -1.28 5.49
N ASN A 85 -6.53 -2.23 5.51
CA ASN A 85 -6.23 -3.65 5.44
C ASN A 85 -6.73 -4.28 4.15
N ALA A 86 -6.01 -5.28 3.66
CA ALA A 86 -6.52 -6.20 2.66
C ALA A 86 -6.41 -7.65 3.15
N THR A 87 -7.35 -8.47 2.67
CA THR A 87 -7.54 -9.83 3.17
C THR A 87 -6.85 -10.84 2.27
N ALA A 88 -5.95 -11.64 2.85
CA ALA A 88 -5.42 -12.83 2.21
C ALA A 88 -6.35 -14.02 2.49
N GLY A 89 -6.68 -14.79 1.44
CA GLY A 89 -7.46 -16.02 1.54
C GLY A 89 -6.63 -17.18 2.12
N GLU A 90 -7.30 -18.32 2.30
CA GLU A 90 -6.68 -19.57 2.78
C GLU A 90 -5.56 -20.09 1.87
N ASP A 91 -5.58 -19.73 0.59
CA ASP A 91 -4.52 -20.05 -0.38
C ASP A 91 -3.31 -19.10 -0.31
N GLY A 92 -3.29 -18.20 0.68
CA GLY A 92 -2.25 -17.21 0.89
C GLY A 92 -2.18 -16.14 -0.19
N LYS A 93 -3.24 -15.99 -1.00
CA LYS A 93 -3.35 -14.93 -2.02
C LYS A 93 -4.25 -13.81 -1.56
N LEU A 94 -3.85 -12.60 -1.95
CA LEU A 94 -4.58 -11.37 -1.73
C LEU A 94 -4.73 -10.68 -3.07
N LEU A 95 -5.97 -10.31 -3.42
CA LEU A 95 -6.26 -9.43 -4.55
C LEU A 95 -6.58 -8.05 -3.99
N TYR A 96 -5.85 -7.04 -4.46
CA TYR A 96 -5.99 -5.68 -3.98
C TYR A 96 -6.76 -4.86 -5.01
N HIS A 97 -7.77 -4.12 -4.55
CA HIS A 97 -8.46 -3.11 -5.33
C HIS A 97 -8.97 -2.00 -4.40
N GLN A 98 -8.45 -0.79 -4.59
CA GLN A 98 -8.89 0.38 -3.84
C GLN A 98 -8.87 1.60 -4.75
N LEU A 99 -9.93 2.40 -4.65
CA LEU A 99 -9.94 3.74 -5.19
C LEU A 99 -9.58 4.71 -4.06
N MET A 100 -8.55 5.53 -4.27
CA MET A 100 -8.12 6.50 -3.27
C MET A 100 -8.09 7.91 -3.87
N MET A 101 -8.77 8.86 -3.24
CA MET A 101 -8.47 10.27 -3.45
C MET A 101 -7.11 10.56 -2.82
N LEU A 102 -6.06 10.47 -3.63
CA LEU A 102 -4.73 10.85 -3.21
C LEU A 102 -4.71 12.38 -3.10
N LEU A 103 -4.76 12.91 -1.88
CA LEU A 103 -4.42 14.30 -1.59
C LEU A 103 -2.88 14.39 -1.63
N LEU A 104 -2.31 14.54 -2.83
CA LEU A 104 -0.95 15.07 -2.97
C LEU A 104 -0.99 16.59 -2.92
#